data_AF-A0A948YXB5-F1
#
_entry.id   AF-A0A948YXB5-F1
#
_cell.length_a   1.000
_cell.length_b   1.000
_cell.length_c   1.000
_cell.angle_alpha   90.00
_cell.angle_beta   90.00
_cell.angle_gamma   90.00
#
_symmetry.space_group_name_H-M   'P 1'
#
loop_
_entity.id
_entity.type
_entity.pdbx_description
1 polymer ?
#
loop_
_entity_poly.entity_id
_entity_poly.type
_entity_poly.pdbx_seq_one_letter_code
_entity_poly.pdbx_strand_id
1 'polypeptide(L)'
;MKAKSSKKNHSLKNQIISIIIGFCLGITITLLFIFLFTDSFSYLKVDIVDVIDDEATYDVNDAEPDVPDSSVDDMSCETGFADIGTYCIQIDEANSGDILDWYAAWDYCVDNYDGARLCEFNEWYQSCLDGVLTNGIDDYEWVDNWCEHGDVNVVGSGSCQNVENFESATSNSRAFRCCK
;
A
#
# COMPACT_ATOMS: atom_id res chain seq x y z
N MET A 1 14.70 64.73 -29.68
CA MET A 1 14.33 63.87 -30.83
C MET A 1 14.94 62.49 -30.69
N LYS A 2 14.13 61.46 -30.96
CA LYS A 2 14.41 60.10 -31.44
C LYS A 2 15.13 59.05 -30.56
N ALA A 3 14.27 58.08 -30.18
CA ALA A 3 14.37 56.63 -30.41
C ALA A 3 15.28 55.78 -29.52
N LYS A 4 14.66 55.13 -28.52
CA LYS A 4 15.10 53.83 -27.98
C LYS A 4 13.89 52.89 -27.86
N SER A 5 13.57 52.16 -28.92
CA SER A 5 12.64 51.03 -28.87
C SER A 5 13.03 50.00 -29.92
N SER A 6 14.04 49.16 -29.62
CA SER A 6 14.39 47.99 -30.44
C SER A 6 15.33 47.03 -29.70
N LYS A 7 14.99 46.63 -28.46
CA LYS A 7 15.72 45.55 -27.75
C LYS A 7 14.84 44.53 -27.02
N LYS A 8 13.56 44.84 -26.75
CA LYS A 8 12.66 43.90 -26.04
C LYS A 8 12.15 42.74 -26.91
N ASN A 9 12.08 42.89 -28.23
CA ASN A 9 11.50 41.86 -29.11
C ASN A 9 12.41 40.65 -29.40
N HIS A 10 13.70 40.73 -29.09
CA HIS A 10 14.64 39.62 -29.36
C HIS A 10 14.71 38.61 -28.20
N SER A 11 14.46 39.06 -26.97
CA SER A 11 14.49 38.20 -25.78
C SER A 11 13.26 37.29 -25.69
N LEU A 12 12.08 37.84 -26.03
CA LEU A 12 10.81 37.09 -25.95
C LEU A 12 10.74 35.94 -26.97
N LYS A 13 11.33 36.12 -28.16
CA LYS A 13 11.34 35.10 -29.21
C LYS A 13 12.19 33.88 -28.83
N ASN A 14 13.31 34.09 -28.14
CA ASN A 14 14.18 33.00 -27.72
C ASN A 14 13.57 32.19 -26.56
N GLN A 15 12.80 32.82 -25.67
CA GLN A 15 12.10 32.09 -24.60
C GLN A 15 10.98 31.19 -25.13
N ILE A 16 10.23 31.64 -26.13
CA ILE A 16 9.13 30.85 -26.72
C ILE A 16 9.69 29.61 -27.46
N ILE A 17 10.83 29.73 -28.15
CA ILE A 17 11.45 28.60 -28.87
C ILE A 17 11.91 27.50 -27.90
N SER A 18 12.49 27.87 -26.75
CA SER A 18 12.93 26.87 -25.75
C SER A 18 11.76 26.11 -25.12
N ILE A 19 10.61 26.76 -24.92
CA ILE A 19 9.41 26.10 -24.37
C ILE A 19 8.85 25.08 -25.38
N ILE A 20 8.81 25.41 -26.67
CA ILE A 20 8.29 24.53 -27.71
C ILE A 20 9.16 23.27 -27.88
N ILE A 21 10.49 23.42 -27.84
CA ILE A 21 11.42 22.28 -27.97
C ILE A 21 11.30 21.33 -26.77
N GLY A 22 11.14 21.86 -25.54
CA GLY A 22 10.93 21.05 -24.35
C GLY A 22 9.63 20.24 -24.41
N PHE A 23 8.55 20.84 -24.92
CA PHE A 23 7.24 20.18 -25.02
C PHE A 23 7.23 19.06 -26.07
N CYS A 24 7.96 19.22 -27.18
CA CYS A 24 8.07 18.18 -28.21
C CYS A 24 8.89 16.96 -27.77
N LEU A 25 9.90 17.14 -26.92
CA LEU A 25 10.72 16.03 -26.40
C LEU A 25 10.03 15.25 -25.27
N GLY A 26 9.18 15.89 -24.47
CA GLY A 26 8.41 15.20 -23.43
C GLY A 26 7.35 14.24 -23.99
N ILE A 27 6.61 14.67 -25.02
CA ILE A 27 5.53 13.87 -25.61
C ILE A 27 6.05 12.60 -26.31
N THR A 28 7.23 12.66 -26.94
CA THR A 28 7.82 11.48 -27.60
C THR A 28 8.30 10.42 -26.61
N ILE A 29 8.76 10.80 -25.42
CA ILE A 29 9.18 9.86 -24.38
C ILE A 29 7.96 9.16 -23.74
N THR A 30 6.88 9.89 -23.47
CA THR A 30 5.66 9.31 -22.90
C THR A 30 5.00 8.31 -23.86
N LEU A 31 4.99 8.60 -25.17
CA LEU A 31 4.44 7.67 -26.17
C LEU A 31 5.32 6.41 -26.36
N LEU A 32 6.64 6.52 -26.15
CA LEU A 32 7.54 5.35 -26.21
C LEU A 32 7.32 4.40 -25.01
N PHE A 33 7.02 4.96 -23.83
CA PHE A 33 6.66 4.16 -22.65
C PHE A 33 5.34 3.42 -22.85
N ILE A 34 4.31 4.05 -23.41
CA ILE A 34 3.01 3.38 -23.65
C ILE A 34 3.15 2.18 -24.60
N PHE A 35 4.03 2.27 -25.62
CA PHE A 35 4.23 1.16 -26.57
C PHE A 35 4.99 -0.03 -25.96
N LEU A 36 5.90 0.20 -25.00
CA LEU A 36 6.69 -0.89 -24.39
C LEU A 36 5.94 -1.72 -23.34
N PHE A 37 4.78 -1.26 -22.86
CA PHE A 37 4.01 -1.98 -21.82
C PHE A 37 2.81 -2.79 -22.35
N THR A 38 2.50 -2.73 -23.65
CA THR A 38 1.32 -3.44 -24.19
C THR A 38 1.57 -4.89 -24.62
N ASP A 39 2.83 -5.36 -24.66
CA ASP A 39 3.16 -6.70 -25.17
C ASP A 39 3.24 -7.80 -24.08
N SER A 40 3.03 -7.49 -22.80
CA SER A 40 3.23 -8.47 -21.70
C SER A 40 1.97 -9.20 -21.23
N PHE A 41 0.77 -8.85 -21.70
CA PHE A 41 -0.47 -9.53 -21.29
C PHE A 41 -0.80 -10.70 -22.21
N SER A 42 0.07 -11.70 -22.21
CA SER A 42 -0.21 -13.01 -22.79
C SER A 42 0.57 -14.06 -22.02
N TYR A 43 0.05 -14.50 -20.88
CA TYR A 43 0.09 -15.90 -20.43
C TYR A 43 -0.40 -16.00 -18.97
N LEU A 44 -1.69 -16.24 -18.78
CA LEU A 44 -2.15 -17.13 -17.72
C LEU A 44 -3.52 -17.69 -18.10
N LYS A 45 -3.53 -18.73 -18.94
CA LYS A 45 -4.65 -19.66 -18.97
C LYS A 45 -4.46 -20.58 -17.78
N VAL A 46 -5.18 -20.30 -16.70
CA VAL A 46 -5.37 -21.27 -15.62
C VAL A 46 -6.35 -22.30 -16.15
N ASP A 47 -5.83 -23.45 -16.58
CA ASP A 47 -6.65 -24.62 -16.82
C ASP A 47 -7.08 -25.14 -15.44
N ILE A 48 -8.31 -24.81 -15.05
CA ILE A 48 -8.97 -25.40 -13.88
C ILE A 48 -9.25 -26.86 -14.25
N VAL A 49 -8.38 -27.75 -13.80
CA VAL A 49 -8.62 -29.19 -13.81
C VAL A 49 -9.65 -29.47 -12.72
N ASP A 50 -10.84 -29.86 -13.15
CA ASP A 50 -11.87 -30.47 -12.31
C ASP A 50 -11.27 -31.66 -11.55
N VAL A 51 -11.12 -31.52 -10.23
CA VAL A 51 -11.00 -32.65 -9.32
C VAL A 51 -12.31 -32.73 -8.55
N ILE A 52 -13.31 -33.32 -9.22
CA ILE A 52 -14.48 -33.89 -8.57
C ILE A 52 -14.32 -35.40 -8.77
N ASP A 53 -13.93 -36.08 -7.70
CA ASP A 53 -14.31 -37.45 -7.40
C ASP A 53 -13.70 -37.82 -6.04
N ASP A 54 -14.52 -37.80 -5.00
CA ASP A 54 -14.55 -38.92 -4.07
C ASP A 54 -15.85 -38.89 -3.28
N GLU A 55 -16.75 -39.82 -3.61
CA GLU A 55 -17.90 -40.15 -2.77
C GLU A 55 -17.39 -40.86 -1.51
N ALA A 56 -17.25 -40.11 -0.42
CA ALA A 56 -17.06 -40.69 0.90
C ALA A 56 -18.38 -41.32 1.37
N THR A 57 -18.46 -42.64 1.26
CA THR A 57 -19.44 -43.47 1.96
C THR A 57 -19.29 -43.29 3.47
N TYR A 58 -20.34 -42.81 4.13
CA TYR A 58 -20.43 -42.71 5.58
C TYR A 58 -20.76 -44.11 6.17
N ASP A 59 -19.79 -44.72 6.84
CA ASP A 59 -20.06 -45.88 7.70
C ASP A 59 -20.51 -45.36 9.07
N VAL A 60 -21.82 -45.42 9.30
CA VAL A 60 -22.41 -45.07 10.60
C VAL A 60 -22.36 -46.32 11.44
N ASN A 61 -21.26 -46.56 12.15
CA ASN A 61 -21.18 -47.38 13.37
C ASN A 61 -19.72 -47.52 13.81
N ASP A 62 -19.17 -46.49 14.47
CA ASP A 62 -18.10 -46.73 15.43
C ASP A 62 -18.19 -45.67 16.53
N ALA A 63 -18.25 -46.13 17.78
CA ALA A 63 -18.24 -45.28 18.95
C ALA A 63 -16.89 -44.56 19.02
N GLU A 64 -16.88 -43.25 18.76
CA GLU A 64 -15.64 -42.48 18.81
C GLU A 64 -15.10 -42.44 20.24
N PRO A 65 -13.80 -42.76 20.44
CA PRO A 65 -13.09 -42.36 21.63
C PRO A 65 -12.97 -40.83 21.64
N ASP A 66 -13.20 -40.20 22.79
CA ASP A 66 -13.04 -38.76 23.02
C ASP A 66 -11.66 -38.28 22.49
N VAL A 67 -11.63 -37.75 21.27
CA VAL A 67 -10.45 -37.06 20.73
C VAL A 67 -10.40 -35.73 21.49
N PRO A 68 -9.32 -35.43 22.23
CA PRO A 68 -9.18 -34.15 22.87
C PRO A 68 -9.22 -33.08 21.79
N ASP A 69 -10.26 -32.24 21.86
CA ASP A 69 -10.45 -30.99 21.14
C ASP A 69 -9.09 -30.30 21.01
N SER A 70 -8.47 -30.44 19.83
CA SER A 70 -7.20 -29.80 19.54
C SER A 70 -7.51 -28.32 19.55
N SER A 71 -7.10 -27.67 20.63
CA SER A 71 -7.16 -26.23 20.84
C SER A 71 -7.09 -25.52 19.51
N VAL A 72 -8.17 -24.82 19.17
CA VAL A 72 -8.10 -23.67 18.28
C VAL A 72 -6.89 -22.90 18.78
N ASP A 73 -5.80 -22.94 18.00
CA ASP A 73 -4.58 -22.18 18.29
C ASP A 73 -5.03 -20.72 18.20
N ASP A 74 -5.46 -20.18 19.34
CA ASP A 74 -5.75 -18.79 19.55
C ASP A 74 -4.47 -18.07 19.13
N MET A 75 -4.52 -17.37 18.00
CA MET A 75 -3.39 -16.61 17.49
C MET A 75 -3.15 -15.49 18.49
N SER A 76 -2.39 -15.79 19.54
CA SER A 76 -2.18 -14.84 20.60
C SER A 76 -1.25 -13.76 20.06
N CYS A 77 -1.84 -12.63 19.67
CA CYS A 77 -1.07 -11.48 19.24
C CYS A 77 -0.13 -11.04 20.37
N GLU A 78 1.09 -10.67 19.99
CA GLU A 78 2.09 -10.15 20.91
C GLU A 78 1.56 -8.90 21.62
N THR A 79 2.10 -8.60 22.81
CA THR A 79 1.70 -7.40 23.56
C THR A 79 1.86 -6.15 22.68
N GLY A 80 0.82 -5.32 22.62
CA GLY A 80 0.78 -4.12 21.77
C GLY A 80 0.12 -4.35 20.40
N PHE A 81 -0.25 -5.59 20.09
CA PHE A 81 -1.02 -5.96 18.91
C PHE A 81 -2.41 -6.46 19.31
N ALA A 82 -3.37 -6.26 18.42
CA ALA A 82 -4.73 -6.77 18.51
C ALA A 82 -4.96 -7.84 17.44
N ASP A 83 -5.71 -8.87 17.83
CA ASP A 83 -6.10 -9.98 16.96
C ASP A 83 -7.33 -9.62 16.12
N ILE A 84 -7.18 -9.75 14.80
CA ILE A 84 -8.26 -9.58 13.80
C ILE A 84 -8.65 -10.94 13.19
N GLY A 85 -8.22 -12.05 13.80
CA GLY A 85 -8.51 -13.43 13.43
C GLY A 85 -7.59 -13.98 12.34
N THR A 86 -7.16 -13.17 11.38
CA THR A 86 -6.24 -13.58 10.30
C THR A 86 -4.87 -12.93 10.36
N TYR A 87 -4.73 -11.86 11.13
CA TYR A 87 -3.48 -11.12 11.33
C TYR A 87 -3.55 -10.38 12.67
N CYS A 88 -2.38 -9.95 13.14
CA CYS A 88 -2.21 -9.08 14.30
C CYS A 88 -1.86 -7.68 13.82
N ILE A 89 -2.54 -6.66 14.32
CA ILE A 89 -2.23 -5.24 14.02
C ILE A 89 -1.80 -4.50 15.28
N GLN A 90 -0.76 -3.67 15.17
CA GLN A 90 -0.32 -2.81 16.25
C GLN A 90 -1.45 -1.83 16.65
N ILE A 91 -1.81 -1.77 17.93
CA ILE A 91 -2.96 -0.98 18.39
C ILE A 91 -2.65 0.52 18.28
N ASP A 92 -1.49 0.92 18.79
CA ASP A 92 -1.04 2.29 18.83
C ASP A 92 -0.28 2.66 17.55
N GLU A 93 -0.49 3.89 17.06
CA GLU A 93 0.33 4.46 15.99
C GLU A 93 1.80 4.53 16.43
N ALA A 94 2.70 4.17 15.52
CA ALA A 94 4.10 4.53 15.62
C ALA A 94 4.35 5.89 14.94
N ASN A 95 5.37 6.61 15.42
CA ASN A 95 5.93 7.78 14.73
C ASN A 95 4.99 9.01 14.60
N SER A 96 4.06 9.24 15.53
CA SER A 96 3.17 10.43 15.56
C SER A 96 3.94 11.75 15.82
N GLY A 97 4.78 12.18 14.87
CA GLY A 97 5.45 13.49 14.87
C GLY A 97 6.88 13.55 14.34
N ASP A 98 7.56 12.41 14.17
CA ASP A 98 8.93 12.38 13.64
C ASP A 98 8.96 12.26 12.10
N ILE A 99 10.04 12.75 11.48
CA ILE A 99 10.21 12.70 10.03
C ILE A 99 10.66 11.29 9.65
N LEU A 100 9.74 10.53 9.05
CA LEU A 100 9.97 9.17 8.61
C LEU A 100 9.28 8.97 7.27
N ASP A 101 10.03 8.47 6.30
CA ASP A 101 9.52 8.11 4.98
C ASP A 101 8.96 6.68 5.00
N TRP A 102 8.36 6.24 3.89
CA TRP A 102 7.71 4.93 3.85
C TRP A 102 8.71 3.78 4.02
N TYR A 103 9.92 3.91 3.46
CA TYR A 103 10.96 2.87 3.55
C TYR A 103 11.44 2.70 4.98
N ALA A 104 11.66 3.81 5.69
CA ALA A 104 12.04 3.75 7.09
C ALA A 104 10.90 3.20 7.97
N ALA A 105 9.63 3.40 7.60
CA ALA A 105 8.49 2.81 8.32
C ALA A 105 8.41 1.29 8.11
N TRP A 106 8.66 0.84 6.87
CA TRP A 106 8.81 -0.58 6.55
C TRP A 106 9.94 -1.23 7.34
N ASP A 107 11.14 -0.64 7.27
CA ASP A 107 12.33 -1.13 7.98
C ASP A 107 12.06 -1.17 9.50
N TYR A 108 11.37 -0.16 10.05
CA TYR A 108 11.00 -0.16 11.45
C TYR A 108 10.17 -1.39 11.84
N CYS A 109 9.16 -1.76 11.05
CA CYS A 109 8.33 -2.92 11.36
C CYS A 109 9.14 -4.22 11.33
N VAL A 110 9.97 -4.40 10.29
CA VAL A 110 10.83 -5.59 10.15
C VAL A 110 11.86 -5.68 11.26
N ASP A 111 12.48 -4.55 11.64
CA ASP A 111 13.58 -4.53 12.62
C ASP A 111 13.10 -4.66 14.07
N ASN A 112 11.91 -4.15 14.41
CA ASN A 112 11.43 -4.12 15.79
C ASN A 112 10.52 -5.30 16.14
N TYR A 113 9.91 -5.94 15.14
CA TYR A 113 8.93 -6.99 15.38
C TYR A 113 9.16 -8.19 14.44
N ASP A 114 9.54 -9.33 15.00
CA ASP A 114 9.87 -10.53 14.22
C ASP A 114 8.71 -10.98 13.31
N GLY A 115 8.96 -11.03 12.00
CA GLY A 115 7.97 -11.38 10.98
C GLY A 115 6.94 -10.29 10.66
N ALA A 116 7.08 -9.07 11.19
CA ALA A 116 6.16 -7.98 10.87
C ALA A 116 6.49 -7.29 9.55
N ARG A 117 5.47 -6.59 9.04
CA ARG A 117 5.53 -5.69 7.90
C ARG A 117 4.67 -4.46 8.15
N LEU A 118 4.71 -3.48 7.25
CA LEU A 118 3.64 -2.49 7.20
C LEU A 118 2.31 -3.19 6.93
N CYS A 119 1.26 -2.72 7.59
CA CYS A 119 -0.09 -3.21 7.35
C CYS A 119 -0.53 -2.93 5.92
N GLU A 120 -1.19 -3.89 5.28
CA GLU A 120 -1.83 -3.62 4.00
C GLU A 120 -3.02 -2.67 4.20
N PHE A 121 -3.41 -1.95 3.15
CA PHE A 121 -4.60 -1.09 3.21
C PHE A 121 -5.83 -1.82 3.73
N ASN A 122 -6.12 -3.02 3.22
CA ASN A 122 -7.30 -3.78 3.60
C ASN A 122 -7.26 -4.18 5.09
N GLU A 123 -6.08 -4.51 5.60
CA GLU A 123 -5.91 -4.87 7.01
C GLU A 123 -6.11 -3.66 7.92
N TRP A 124 -5.51 -2.53 7.56
CA TRP A 124 -5.73 -1.29 8.29
C TRP A 124 -7.21 -0.91 8.29
N TYR A 125 -7.86 -0.97 7.12
CA TYR A 125 -9.26 -0.59 6.94
C TYR A 125 -10.21 -1.47 7.75
N GLN A 126 -10.08 -2.80 7.70
CA GLN A 126 -10.93 -3.71 8.47
C GLN A 126 -10.72 -3.51 9.97
N SER A 127 -9.48 -3.41 10.43
CA SER A 127 -9.16 -3.17 11.84
C SER A 127 -9.77 -1.86 12.36
N CYS A 128 -9.80 -0.83 11.51
CA CYS A 128 -10.45 0.43 11.82
C CYS A 128 -11.97 0.27 11.95
N LEU A 129 -12.61 -0.42 10.99
CA LEU A 129 -14.06 -0.68 11.02
C LEU A 129 -14.49 -1.53 12.23
N ASP A 130 -13.66 -2.48 12.65
CA ASP A 130 -13.89 -3.32 13.82
C ASP A 130 -13.70 -2.56 15.14
N GLY A 131 -13.29 -1.29 15.09
CA GLY A 131 -13.12 -0.45 16.26
C GLY A 131 -11.87 -0.77 17.08
N VAL A 132 -10.92 -1.49 16.48
CA VAL A 132 -9.63 -1.80 17.12
C VAL A 132 -8.73 -0.56 17.14
N LEU A 133 -8.79 0.26 16.09
CA LEU A 133 -7.98 1.47 15.93
C LEU A 133 -8.74 2.72 16.39
N THR A 134 -8.97 2.90 17.69
CA THR A 134 -9.88 3.96 18.21
C THR A 134 -9.19 5.26 18.66
N ASN A 135 -7.87 5.25 18.91
CA ASN A 135 -7.14 6.40 19.49
C ASN A 135 -5.93 6.86 18.67
N GLY A 136 -5.80 6.40 17.42
CA GLY A 136 -4.69 6.75 16.55
C GLY A 136 -5.13 6.61 15.11
N ILE A 137 -6.18 7.32 14.74
CA ILE A 137 -6.56 7.51 13.34
C ILE A 137 -6.72 9.01 13.14
N ASP A 138 -5.83 9.80 13.71
CA ASP A 138 -5.85 11.25 13.59
C ASP A 138 -4.81 11.71 12.56
N ASP A 139 -3.71 10.98 12.44
CA ASP A 139 -2.62 11.25 11.53
C ASP A 139 -2.76 10.48 10.22
N TYR A 140 -2.08 10.97 9.18
CA TYR A 140 -1.91 10.15 7.99
C TYR A 140 -0.91 9.02 8.29
N GLU A 141 -1.30 7.80 7.94
CA GLU A 141 -0.50 6.60 8.18
C GLU A 141 0.01 5.96 6.90
N TRP A 142 1.26 5.51 6.89
CA TRP A 142 1.78 4.63 5.85
C TRP A 142 1.14 3.24 5.93
N VAL A 143 0.68 2.73 4.78
CA VAL A 143 0.30 1.32 4.60
C VAL A 143 1.09 0.71 3.44
N ASP A 144 1.21 -0.61 3.45
CA ASP A 144 1.74 -1.37 2.34
C ASP A 144 0.66 -1.54 1.27
N ASN A 145 0.96 -1.10 0.06
CA ASN A 145 0.28 -1.53 -1.13
C ASN A 145 1.35 -1.58 -2.22
N TRP A 146 1.38 -2.67 -2.97
CA TRP A 146 2.42 -2.94 -3.95
C TRP A 146 2.62 -1.73 -4.85
N CYS A 147 3.82 -1.16 -4.79
CA CYS A 147 4.18 0.12 -5.37
C CYS A 147 4.41 0.03 -6.89
N GLU A 148 3.33 0.02 -7.67
CA GLU A 148 3.43 0.40 -9.07
C GLU A 148 3.67 1.92 -9.11
N HIS A 149 4.91 2.34 -9.40
CA HIS A 149 5.33 3.73 -9.73
C HIS A 149 5.95 4.61 -8.62
N GLY A 150 6.25 4.08 -7.43
CA GLY A 150 6.97 4.83 -6.39
C GLY A 150 6.11 5.79 -5.55
N ASP A 151 4.80 5.76 -5.80
CA ASP A 151 3.79 6.28 -4.88
C ASP A 151 3.30 5.12 -3.99
N VAL A 152 2.95 5.45 -2.75
CA VAL A 152 2.46 4.53 -1.72
C VAL A 152 1.20 5.11 -1.09
N ASN A 153 0.41 4.26 -0.45
CA ASN A 153 -0.86 4.68 0.11
C ASN A 153 -0.72 5.25 1.52
N VAL A 154 -1.49 6.31 1.77
CA VAL A 154 -1.74 6.83 3.11
C VAL A 154 -3.21 6.77 3.49
N VAL A 155 -3.46 6.49 4.77
CA VAL A 155 -4.79 6.33 5.38
C VAL A 155 -4.89 7.11 6.69
N GLY A 156 -5.98 6.99 7.43
CA GLY A 156 -6.01 7.37 8.85
C GLY A 156 -6.28 8.83 9.16
N SER A 157 -6.43 9.75 8.21
CA SER A 157 -6.63 11.19 8.53
C SER A 157 -7.99 11.50 9.21
N GLY A 158 -8.14 11.22 10.49
CA GLY A 158 -9.34 11.49 11.30
C GLY A 158 -10.51 10.51 11.10
N SER A 159 -10.38 9.48 10.25
CA SER A 159 -11.46 8.51 10.02
C SER A 159 -11.01 7.20 9.35
N CYS A 160 -11.76 6.12 9.60
CA CYS A 160 -11.65 4.86 8.87
C CYS A 160 -12.08 4.96 7.40
N GLN A 161 -12.77 6.03 7.01
CA GLN A 161 -13.36 6.18 5.67
C GLN A 161 -12.49 7.03 4.74
N ASN A 162 -11.37 7.58 5.24
CA ASN A 162 -10.41 8.24 4.40
C ASN A 162 -9.61 7.18 3.63
N VAL A 163 -10.18 6.90 2.46
CA VAL A 163 -9.66 6.03 1.40
C VAL A 163 -8.25 6.44 0.98
N GLU A 164 -7.50 5.42 0.58
CA GLU A 164 -6.14 5.50 0.05
C GLU A 164 -5.88 6.79 -0.74
N ASN A 165 -4.96 7.61 -0.24
CA ASN A 165 -4.36 8.67 -1.03
C ASN A 165 -2.96 8.23 -1.44
N PHE A 166 -2.60 8.48 -2.69
CA PHE A 166 -1.25 8.24 -3.18
C PHE A 166 -0.34 9.40 -2.78
N GLU A 167 0.76 9.07 -2.12
CA GLU A 167 1.83 10.00 -1.77
C GLU A 167 3.17 9.42 -2.19
N SER A 168 4.16 10.27 -2.42
CA SER A 168 5.51 9.77 -2.71
C SER A 168 6.01 8.96 -1.51
N ALA A 169 6.62 7.81 -1.76
CA ALA A 169 7.30 7.01 -0.74
C ALA A 169 8.40 7.78 0.00
N THR A 170 8.88 8.89 -0.59
CA THR A 170 9.89 9.80 -0.01
C THR A 170 9.29 11.04 0.66
N SER A 171 7.96 11.13 0.72
CA SER A 171 7.33 12.24 1.44
C SER A 171 7.61 12.08 2.95
N ASN A 172 7.73 13.22 3.62
CA ASN A 172 8.21 13.26 4.98
C ASN A 172 7.05 13.32 5.97
N SER A 173 7.10 12.44 6.98
CA SER A 173 6.26 12.42 8.19
C SER A 173 4.85 11.90 7.99
N ARG A 174 4.69 10.62 8.34
CA ARG A 174 3.43 9.93 8.52
C ARG A 174 3.58 8.99 9.72
N ALA A 175 2.48 8.77 10.43
CA ALA A 175 2.39 7.68 11.39
C ALA A 175 2.38 6.34 10.64
N PHE A 176 2.41 5.21 11.34
CA PHE A 176 2.20 3.90 10.73
C PHE A 176 1.89 2.85 11.80
N ARG A 177 1.49 1.66 11.35
CA ARG A 177 1.33 0.47 12.18
C ARG A 177 1.95 -0.74 11.51
N CYS A 178 2.42 -1.64 12.35
CA CYS A 178 2.94 -2.93 11.90
C CYS A 178 1.86 -4.01 11.96
N CYS A 179 1.87 -4.91 10.98
CA CYS A 179 1.02 -6.09 10.92
C CYS A 179 1.85 -7.37 10.83
N LYS A 180 1.32 -8.46 11.38
CA LYS A 180 1.89 -9.82 11.37
C LYS A 180 0.85 -10.84 10.98
#